data_AF-A0A8T6GGY7-F1
#
_entry.id   AF-A0A8T6GGY7-F1
#
_cell.length_a   1.000
_cell.length_b   1.000
_cell.length_c   1.000
_cell.angle_alpha   90.00
_cell.angle_beta   90.00
_cell.angle_gamma   90.00
#
_symmetry.space_group_name_H-M   'P 1'
#
loop_
_entity.id
_entity.type
_entity.pdbx_description
1 polymer ?
#
loop_
_entity_poly.entity_id
_entity_poly.type
_entity_poly.pdbx_seq_one_letter_code
_entity_poly.pdbx_strand_id
1 'polypeptide(L)'
;MVDGEPVPGRGDIVWLRFADQVGHEQAGRRHALILSPRSYNERSSVALACPITTRIRAWPFEVKLPPNGPVTGVVIADQIRSLDWRHRGARLATRAPRSVVAEVLQKVRLLLD
;
A
#
# COMPACT_ATOMS: atom_id res chain seq x y z
N MET A 1 -2.48 15.79 -14.15
CA MET A 1 -3.86 15.93 -13.66
C MET A 1 -4.66 14.86 -14.36
N VAL A 2 -5.08 13.79 -13.68
CA VAL A 2 -5.99 12.82 -14.30
C VAL A 2 -7.29 12.93 -13.53
N ASP A 3 -8.12 13.87 -13.95
CA ASP A 3 -9.52 13.92 -13.56
C ASP A 3 -10.17 12.60 -14.00
N GLY A 4 -10.67 11.81 -13.04
CA GLY A 4 -11.42 10.57 -13.32
C GLY A 4 -10.90 9.27 -12.68
N GLU A 5 -9.73 9.24 -12.02
CA GLU A 5 -9.32 8.02 -11.30
C GLU A 5 -10.11 7.86 -9.98
N PRO A 6 -10.68 6.67 -9.71
CA PRO A 6 -11.51 6.45 -8.53
C PRO A 6 -10.68 6.59 -7.25
N VAL A 7 -11.28 7.18 -6.21
CA VAL A 7 -10.64 7.30 -4.90
C VAL A 7 -10.27 5.91 -4.37
N PRO A 8 -8.98 5.63 -4.11
CA PRO A 8 -8.57 4.34 -3.58
C PRO A 8 -9.14 4.13 -2.18
N GLY A 9 -9.47 2.88 -1.86
CA GLY A 9 -9.98 2.48 -0.55
C GLY A 9 -9.17 1.36 0.06
N ARG A 10 -9.41 1.10 1.34
CA ARG A 10 -8.80 -0.01 2.06
C ARG A 10 -8.92 -1.33 1.27
N GLY A 11 -7.78 -2.00 1.14
CA GLY A 11 -7.65 -3.26 0.42
C GLY A 11 -7.33 -3.11 -1.06
N ASP A 12 -7.41 -1.90 -1.62
CA ASP A 12 -6.99 -1.66 -2.99
C ASP A 12 -5.46 -1.73 -3.07
N ILE A 13 -4.96 -2.45 -4.07
CA ILE A 13 -3.56 -2.42 -4.47
C ILE A 13 -3.46 -1.45 -5.63
N VAL A 14 -2.63 -0.42 -5.47
CA VAL A 14 -2.46 0.64 -6.45
C VAL A 14 -1.01 0.74 -6.91
N TRP A 15 -0.82 1.16 -8.15
CA TRP A 15 0.46 1.73 -8.60
C TRP A 15 0.62 3.12 -8.02
N LEU A 16 1.70 3.35 -7.27
CA LEU A 16 1.97 4.64 -6.65
C LEU A 16 3.46 5.01 -6.80
N ARG A 17 3.73 6.31 -6.97
CA ARG A 17 5.09 6.84 -6.95
C ARG A 17 5.51 7.17 -5.52
N PHE A 18 6.45 6.40 -4.99
CA PHE A 18 7.15 6.75 -3.75
C PHE A 18 8.23 7.78 -4.05
N ALA A 19 8.62 8.58 -3.05
CA ALA A 19 9.69 9.57 -3.19
C ALA A 19 11.05 8.89 -3.46
N ASP A 20 12.08 9.68 -3.76
CA ASP A 20 13.44 9.19 -3.91
C ASP A 20 13.93 8.54 -2.61
N GLN A 21 14.72 7.47 -2.74
CA GLN A 21 15.12 6.64 -1.61
C GLN A 21 16.04 7.43 -0.67
N VAL A 22 15.63 7.59 0.59
CA VAL A 22 16.52 7.95 1.69
C VAL A 22 16.62 6.75 2.63
N GLY A 23 17.83 6.21 2.82
CA GLY A 23 18.05 5.05 3.68
C GLY A 23 17.34 3.76 3.21
N HIS A 24 16.56 3.15 4.10
CA HIS A 24 15.84 1.89 3.87
C HIS A 24 14.42 2.06 3.28
N GLU A 25 14.05 3.28 2.91
CA GLU A 25 12.75 3.57 2.32
C GLU A 25 12.58 2.97 0.93
N GLN A 26 11.36 2.57 0.60
CA GLN A 26 11.03 2.13 -0.76
C GLN A 26 10.86 3.35 -1.68
N ALA A 27 11.51 3.31 -2.85
CA ALA A 27 11.45 4.40 -3.84
C ALA A 27 10.87 3.98 -5.19
N GLY A 28 10.61 4.98 -6.03
CA GLY A 28 10.15 4.78 -7.40
C GLY A 28 8.69 4.36 -7.51
N ARG A 29 8.28 3.93 -8.72
CA ARG A 29 6.92 3.49 -9.00
C ARG A 29 6.77 2.01 -8.65
N ARG A 30 5.87 1.71 -7.71
CA ARG A 30 5.64 0.35 -7.22
C ARG A 30 4.21 0.15 -6.78
N HIS A 31 3.84 -1.11 -6.57
CA HIS A 31 2.57 -1.44 -5.95
C HIS A 31 2.58 -1.06 -4.47
N ALA A 32 1.42 -0.61 -3.98
CA ALA A 32 1.17 -0.35 -2.57
C ALA A 32 -0.23 -0.81 -2.20
N LEU A 33 -0.37 -1.37 -0.98
CA LEU A 33 -1.66 -1.71 -0.39
C LEU A 33 -2.20 -0.50 0.38
N ILE A 34 -3.43 -0.09 0.08
CA ILE A 34 -4.12 0.99 0.78
C ILE A 34 -4.76 0.46 2.06
N LEU A 35 -4.52 1.14 3.19
CA LEU A 35 -5.00 0.79 4.52
C LEU A 35 -6.07 1.75 5.05
N SER A 36 -6.05 3.01 4.64
CA SER A 36 -7.04 3.99 5.06
C SER A 36 -8.39 3.78 4.32
N PRO A 37 -9.53 4.09 4.97
CA PRO A 37 -10.85 4.02 4.33
C PRO A 37 -10.98 4.99 3.16
N ARG A 38 -11.79 4.63 2.14
CA ARG A 38 -12.09 5.52 1.01
C ARG A 38 -12.64 6.87 1.46
N SER A 39 -13.54 6.88 2.45
CA SER A 39 -14.13 8.10 3.01
C SER A 39 -13.11 9.06 3.62
N TYR A 40 -12.01 8.54 4.17
CA TYR A 40 -10.89 9.35 4.65
C TYR A 40 -10.05 9.88 3.47
N ASN A 41 -9.75 9.01 2.50
CA ASN A 41 -8.90 9.34 1.34
C ASN A 41 -9.51 10.40 0.43
N GLU A 42 -10.84 10.39 0.33
CA GLU A 42 -11.63 11.34 -0.46
C GLU A 42 -11.52 12.77 0.10
N ARG A 43 -11.58 12.89 1.44
CA ARG A 43 -11.55 14.18 2.16
C ARG A 43 -10.16 14.77 2.31
N SER A 44 -9.14 13.92 2.51
CA SER A 44 -7.80 14.37 2.91
C SER A 44 -6.78 14.45 1.76
N SER A 45 -7.16 13.99 0.55
CA SER A 45 -6.27 13.75 -0.62
C SER A 45 -5.03 12.88 -0.35
N VAL A 46 -4.87 12.35 0.87
CA VAL A 46 -3.80 11.44 1.28
C VAL A 46 -4.38 10.06 1.61
N ALA A 47 -3.58 9.03 1.42
CA ALA A 47 -3.92 7.67 1.80
C ALA A 47 -2.78 7.05 2.62
N LEU A 48 -3.14 6.25 3.61
CA LEU A 48 -2.21 5.38 4.32
C LEU A 48 -1.96 4.15 3.45
N ALA A 49 -0.71 3.90 3.10
CA ALA A 49 -0.31 2.83 2.21
C ALA A 49 0.96 2.12 2.67
N CYS A 50 1.01 0.80 2.47
CA CYS A 50 2.22 0.00 2.67
C CYS A 50 2.79 -0.45 1.32
N PRO A 51 4.11 -0.34 1.08
CA PRO A 51 4.71 -0.75 -0.17
C PRO A 51 4.69 -2.28 -0.33
N ILE A 52 4.66 -2.71 -1.58
CA ILE A 52 4.79 -4.12 -1.97
C ILE A 52 6.14 -4.32 -2.65
N THR A 53 6.80 -5.43 -2.34
CA THR A 53 8.06 -5.85 -2.97
C THR A 53 8.02 -7.32 -3.33
N THR A 54 8.72 -7.70 -4.40
CA THR A 54 8.96 -9.10 -4.76
C THR A 54 10.18 -9.69 -4.02
N ARG A 55 10.98 -8.84 -3.35
CA ARG A 55 12.15 -9.27 -2.57
C ARG A 55 11.70 -9.67 -1.17
N ILE A 56 11.55 -10.97 -0.95
CA ILE A 56 11.16 -11.56 0.33
C ILE A 56 12.42 -11.72 1.20
N ARG A 57 12.38 -11.24 2.44
CA ARG A 57 13.49 -11.33 3.40
C ARG A 57 13.13 -12.10 4.67
N ALA A 58 11.93 -12.67 4.76
CA ALA A 58 11.42 -13.36 5.94
C ALA A 58 11.41 -12.46 7.20
N TRP A 59 11.21 -11.16 6.98
CA TRP A 59 11.06 -10.18 8.06
C TRP A 59 9.67 -10.30 8.71
N PRO A 60 9.51 -10.18 10.04
CA PRO A 60 8.22 -10.41 10.71
C PRO A 60 7.07 -9.54 10.21
N PHE A 61 7.37 -8.34 9.68
CA PHE A 61 6.37 -7.41 9.14
C PHE A 61 6.00 -7.65 7.67
N GLU A 62 6.58 -8.67 7.02
CA GLU A 62 6.17 -9.08 5.68
C GLU A 62 4.86 -9.86 5.71
N VAL A 63 3.89 -9.45 4.88
CA VAL A 63 2.64 -10.19 4.66
C VAL A 63 2.59 -10.68 3.22
N LYS A 64 2.49 -12.00 3.05
CA LYS A 64 2.50 -12.62 1.72
C LYS A 64 1.21 -12.34 0.96
N LEU A 65 1.35 -11.94 -0.30
CA LEU A 65 0.25 -11.93 -1.26
C LEU A 65 0.07 -13.33 -1.85
N PRO A 66 -1.14 -13.67 -2.37
CA PRO A 66 -1.35 -14.91 -3.09
C PRO A 66 -0.35 -15.06 -4.24
N PRO A 67 0.32 -16.22 -4.39
CA PRO A 67 1.38 -16.39 -5.39
C PRO A 67 0.88 -16.31 -6.84
N ASN A 68 -0.41 -16.60 -7.07
CA ASN A 68 -1.04 -16.58 -8.39
C ASN A 68 -1.98 -15.37 -8.59
N GLY A 69 -1.84 -14.33 -7.76
CA GLY A 69 -2.61 -13.11 -7.89
C GLY A 69 -2.07 -12.17 -8.97
N PRO A 70 -2.84 -11.14 -9.39
CA PRO A 70 -2.37 -10.13 -10.34
C PRO A 70 -1.15 -9.34 -9.85
N VAL A 71 -0.93 -9.30 -8.53
CA VAL A 71 0.24 -8.74 -7.88
C VAL A 71 0.78 -9.78 -6.89
N THR A 72 2.08 -10.04 -6.98
CA THR A 72 2.79 -11.03 -6.16
C THR A 72 3.84 -10.37 -5.27
N GLY A 73 4.36 -11.14 -4.31
CA GLY A 73 5.37 -10.68 -3.35
C GLY A 73 4.82 -10.50 -1.94
N VAL A 74 5.36 -9.52 -1.21
CA VAL A 74 5.01 -9.23 0.18
C VAL A 74 4.67 -7.75 0.36
N VAL A 75 3.66 -7.48 1.19
CA VAL A 75 3.41 -6.15 1.77
C VAL A 75 4.36 -5.96 2.94
N ILE A 76 5.04 -4.83 3.00
CA ILE A 76 5.94 -4.48 4.12
C ILE A 76 5.15 -3.61 5.11
N ALA A 77 4.60 -4.23 6.16
CA ALA A 77 3.61 -3.57 7.03
C ALA A 77 4.20 -2.42 7.87
N ASP A 78 5.43 -2.54 8.33
CA ASP A 78 6.15 -1.52 9.12
C ASP A 78 6.65 -0.33 8.30
N GLN A 79 6.50 -0.37 6.97
CA GLN A 79 6.83 0.74 6.09
C GLN A 79 5.57 1.50 5.63
N ILE A 80 4.59 1.66 6.54
CA ILE A 80 3.40 2.47 6.30
C ILE A 80 3.77 3.93 6.02
N ARG A 81 3.13 4.53 5.02
CA ARG A 81 3.32 5.94 4.64
C ARG A 81 1.99 6.63 4.41
N SER A 82 1.90 7.90 4.81
CA SER A 82 0.85 8.81 4.35
C SER A 82 1.30 9.47 3.06
N LEU A 83 0.56 9.25 1.97
CA LEU A 83 0.95 9.67 0.62
C LEU A 83 -0.20 10.36 -0.09
N ASP A 84 0.08 11.49 -0.72
CA ASP A 84 -0.86 12.16 -1.62
C ASP A 84 -1.12 11.28 -2.84
N TRP A 85 -2.26 10.59 -2.85
CA TRP A 85 -2.57 9.61 -3.88
C TRP A 85 -2.96 10.27 -5.20
N ARG A 86 -3.50 11.50 -5.16
CA ARG A 86 -3.92 12.25 -6.34
C ARG A 86 -2.71 12.76 -7.12
N HIS A 87 -1.82 13.50 -6.47
CA HIS A 87 -0.64 14.07 -7.10
C HIS A 87 0.41 13.01 -7.44
N ARG A 88 0.45 11.89 -6.71
CA ARG A 88 1.33 10.75 -7.03
C ARG A 88 0.74 9.80 -8.09
N GLY A 89 -0.44 10.10 -8.62
CA GLY A 89 -1.05 9.40 -9.74
C GLY A 89 -1.36 7.93 -9.42
N ALA A 90 -2.00 7.69 -8.27
CA ALA A 90 -2.42 6.37 -7.86
C ALA A 90 -3.32 5.74 -8.93
N ARG A 91 -3.01 4.50 -9.33
CA ARG A 91 -3.85 3.72 -10.26
C ARG A 91 -4.21 2.37 -9.70
N LEU A 92 -5.49 2.00 -9.72
CA LEU A 92 -5.94 0.69 -9.26
C LEU A 92 -5.30 -0.42 -10.11
N ALA A 93 -4.64 -1.38 -9.44
CA ALA A 93 -4.10 -2.57 -10.08
C ALA A 93 -4.99 -3.79 -9.79
N THR A 94 -5.34 -4.01 -8.53
CA THR A 94 -6.22 -5.10 -8.10
C THR A 94 -6.69 -4.86 -6.66
N ARG A 95 -7.38 -5.83 -6.07
CA ARG A 95 -7.79 -5.80 -4.66
C ARG A 95 -7.17 -6.99 -3.91
N ALA A 96 -6.58 -6.71 -2.74
CA ALA A 96 -6.04 -7.74 -1.88
C ALA A 96 -7.16 -8.57 -1.24
N PRO A 97 -6.90 -9.86 -0.93
CA PRO A 97 -7.80 -10.67 -0.09
C PRO A 97 -8.00 -10.01 1.28
N ARG A 98 -9.21 -10.18 1.85
CA ARG A 98 -9.53 -9.62 3.17
C ARG A 98 -8.59 -10.11 4.28
N SER A 99 -8.13 -11.37 4.19
CA SER A 99 -7.17 -11.95 5.13
C SER A 99 -5.83 -11.21 5.13
N VAL A 100 -5.29 -10.90 3.95
CA VAL A 100 -4.06 -10.09 3.81
C VAL A 100 -4.25 -8.72 4.45
N VAL A 101 -5.37 -8.05 4.17
CA VAL A 101 -5.65 -6.72 4.73
C VAL A 101 -5.74 -6.77 6.25
N ALA A 102 -6.40 -7.79 6.80
CA ALA A 102 -6.51 -7.98 8.24
C ALA A 102 -5.13 -8.22 8.89
N GLU A 103 -4.29 -9.07 8.30
CA GLU A 103 -2.94 -9.35 8.80
C GLU A 103 -2.05 -8.10 8.77
N VAL A 104 -2.08 -7.31 7.69
CA VAL A 104 -1.31 -6.06 7.60
C VAL A 104 -1.78 -5.07 8.67
N LEU A 105 -3.09 -4.91 8.87
CA LEU A 105 -3.61 -4.01 9.92
C LEU A 105 -3.22 -4.47 11.32
N GLN A 106 -3.23 -5.77 11.59
CA GLN A 106 -2.76 -6.33 12.87
C GLN A 106 -1.28 -6.00 13.09
N LYS A 107 -0.41 -6.21 12.08
CA LYS A 107 1.01 -5.91 12.19
C LYS A 107 1.28 -4.42 12.35
N VAL A 108 0.60 -3.55 11.59
CA VAL A 108 0.69 -2.09 11.76
C VAL A 108 0.27 -1.68 13.18
N ARG A 109 -0.78 -2.31 13.72
CA ARG A 109 -1.27 -2.01 15.07
C ARG A 109 -0.21 -2.30 16.14
N LEU A 110 0.59 -3.35 15.99
CA LEU A 110 1.69 -3.66 16.93
C LEU A 110 2.76 -2.55 17.02
N LEU A 111 2.78 -1.60 16.07
CA LEU A 111 3.69 -0.44 16.08
C LEU A 111 3.07 0.79 16.76
N LEU A 112 1.78 0.73 17.09
CA LEU A 112 0.97 1.83 17.63
C LEU A 112 0.32 1.48 18.98
N ASP A 113 0.44 0.23 19.41
CA ASP A 113 -0.04 -0.30 20.70
C ASP A 113 0.91 0.10 21.86
#